data_AF-A0A4S8LSF4-F1
#
_entry.id   AF-A0A4S8LSF4-F1
#
_cell.length_a   1.000
_cell.length_b   1.000
_cell.length_c   1.000
_cell.angle_alpha   90.00
_cell.angle_beta   90.00
_cell.angle_gamma   90.00
#
_symmetry.space_group_name_H-M   'P 1'
#
loop_
_entity.id
_entity.type
_entity.pdbx_description
1 polymer ?
#
loop_
_entity_poly.entity_id
_entity_poly.type
_entity_poly.pdbx_seq_one_letter_code
_entity_poly.pdbx_strand_id
1 'polypeptide(L)'
;DVYEDLETFNPDRYLQNKFGVKAGVDVKDFRNNIIFGGGRRICPGMHVANASLALNVMNLLWAFDFSAPVDSTTGKPSVVETFKYQEGIFYQPMPFSCTIHPRSAAKAAIIEDEFEDACITFKKFDGVPVEFSSVDETF
;
A
#
# COMPACT_ATOMS: atom_id res chain seq x y z
N ASP A 1 13.85 -22.40 4.47
CA ASP A 1 14.60 -22.78 5.69
C ASP A 1 14.72 -21.62 6.69
N VAL A 2 15.05 -20.39 6.24
CA VAL A 2 15.23 -19.17 7.06
C VAL A 2 13.96 -18.64 7.73
N TYR A 3 12.84 -18.58 7.00
CA TYR A 3 11.56 -18.05 7.49
C TYR A 3 10.62 -19.19 7.84
N GLU A 4 9.73 -18.95 8.79
CA GLU A 4 8.59 -19.81 9.10
C GLU A 4 7.44 -19.46 8.16
N ASP A 5 6.75 -20.46 7.60
CA ASP A 5 5.54 -20.30 6.78
C ASP A 5 5.55 -19.10 5.81
N LEU A 6 6.33 -19.23 4.74
CA LEU A 6 6.63 -18.15 3.78
C LEU A 6 5.42 -17.65 3.00
N GLU A 7 4.44 -18.53 2.77
CA GLU A 7 3.25 -18.22 1.96
C GLU A 7 2.20 -17.44 2.77
N THR A 8 2.32 -17.43 4.10
CA THR A 8 1.38 -16.72 4.97
C THR A 8 1.87 -15.30 5.26
N PHE A 9 1.02 -14.32 4.96
CA PHE A 9 1.21 -12.95 5.39
C PHE A 9 1.06 -12.84 6.91
N ASN A 10 2.17 -12.90 7.63
CA ASN A 10 2.23 -12.76 9.08
C ASN A 10 3.22 -11.64 9.46
N PRO A 11 2.74 -10.42 9.76
CA PRO A 11 3.60 -9.31 10.18
C PRO A 11 4.21 -9.49 11.58
N ASP A 12 3.61 -10.30 12.45
CA ASP A 12 4.06 -10.47 13.84
C ASP A 12 5.46 -11.08 13.95
N ARG A 13 5.93 -11.76 12.90
CA ARG A 13 7.31 -12.26 12.82
C ARG A 13 8.35 -11.16 13.03
N TYR A 14 8.05 -9.94 12.60
CA TYR A 14 8.96 -8.80 12.73
C TYR A 14 9.02 -8.25 14.17
N LEU A 15 8.08 -8.65 15.04
CA LEU A 15 8.13 -8.35 16.48
C LEU A 15 9.19 -9.21 17.19
N GLN A 16 9.45 -10.41 16.69
CA GLN A 16 10.43 -11.34 17.27
C GLN A 16 11.88 -10.92 16.97
N ASN A 17 12.12 -10.44 15.75
CA ASN A 17 13.37 -9.79 15.36
C ASN A 17 13.15 -8.93 14.12
N LYS A 18 14.06 -7.97 13.89
CA LYS A 18 13.99 -6.98 12.81
C LYS A 18 13.94 -7.56 11.39
N PHE A 19 14.25 -8.84 11.21
CA PHE A 19 14.27 -9.50 9.90
C PHE A 19 13.14 -10.52 9.71
N GLY A 20 12.31 -10.78 10.73
CA GLY A 20 11.20 -11.73 10.63
C GLY A 20 11.61 -13.19 10.47
N VAL A 21 12.89 -13.52 10.74
CA VAL A 21 13.46 -14.87 10.54
C VAL A 21 13.27 -15.77 11.76
N LYS A 22 13.47 -17.08 11.60
CA LYS A 22 13.46 -18.03 12.72
C LYS A 22 14.59 -17.73 13.73
N ALA A 23 14.37 -18.12 14.98
CA ALA A 23 15.40 -18.04 16.02
C ALA A 23 16.63 -18.89 15.63
N GLY A 24 17.83 -18.37 15.91
CA GLY A 24 19.10 -19.06 15.63
C GLY A 24 19.65 -18.87 14.20
N VAL A 25 18.97 -18.10 13.34
CA VAL A 25 19.51 -17.72 12.03
C VAL A 25 20.64 -16.70 12.19
N ASP A 26 21.79 -16.92 11.53
CA ASP A 26 22.85 -15.92 11.42
C ASP A 26 22.41 -14.80 10.47
N VAL A 27 22.24 -13.60 11.02
CA VAL A 27 21.72 -12.42 10.31
C VAL A 27 22.79 -11.39 9.99
N LYS A 28 24.09 -11.69 10.14
CA LYS A 28 25.18 -10.72 9.92
C LYS A 28 25.16 -10.08 8.52
N ASP A 29 24.75 -10.85 7.52
CA ASP A 29 24.73 -10.43 6.11
C ASP A 29 23.37 -9.92 5.66
N PHE A 30 22.36 -9.91 6.54
CA PHE A 30 21.04 -9.41 6.21
C PHE A 30 21.06 -7.89 6.09
N ARG A 31 20.20 -7.38 5.20
CA ARG A 31 20.07 -5.95 4.91
C ARG A 31 18.58 -5.60 4.85
N ASN A 32 18.16 -4.59 5.61
CA ASN A 32 16.76 -4.13 5.64
C ASN A 32 16.29 -3.50 4.32
N ASN A 33 17.21 -3.18 3.42
CA ASN A 33 16.94 -2.50 2.17
C ASN A 33 17.12 -3.39 0.94
N ILE A 34 17.19 -4.72 1.10
CA ILE A 34 17.43 -5.62 -0.03
C ILE A 34 16.34 -5.51 -1.11
N ILE A 35 15.11 -5.13 -0.72
CA ILE A 35 13.99 -4.84 -1.63
C ILE A 35 14.27 -3.65 -2.56
N PHE A 36 15.23 -2.80 -2.22
CA PHE A 36 15.66 -1.64 -3.00
C PHE A 36 16.94 -1.93 -3.81
N GLY A 37 17.45 -3.17 -3.78
CA GLY A 37 18.69 -3.57 -4.44
C GLY A 37 19.95 -3.24 -3.64
N GLY A 38 21.08 -3.05 -4.33
CA GLY A 38 22.38 -2.80 -3.67
C GLY A 38 23.45 -2.21 -4.59
N GLY A 39 24.54 -1.74 -3.97
CA GLY A 39 25.69 -1.16 -4.68
C GLY A 39 25.39 0.16 -5.38
N ARG A 40 26.07 0.43 -6.50
CA ARG A 40 25.98 1.71 -7.26
C ARG A 40 24.62 1.95 -7.93
N ARG A 41 23.73 0.96 -7.95
CA ARG A 41 22.41 1.02 -8.60
C ARG A 41 21.26 0.76 -7.62
N ILE A 42 21.52 0.92 -6.33
CA ILE A 42 20.47 0.89 -5.30
C ILE A 42 19.41 1.96 -5.61
N CYS A 43 18.15 1.66 -5.31
CA CYS A 43 17.03 2.56 -5.57
C CYS A 43 17.28 3.95 -4.94
N PRO A 44 17.41 5.02 -5.75
CA PRO A 44 17.64 6.36 -5.22
C PRO A 44 16.42 6.89 -4.44
N GLY A 45 15.23 6.35 -4.70
CA GLY A 45 13.97 6.73 -4.05
C GLY A 45 13.69 6.02 -2.72
N MET A 46 14.58 5.14 -2.22
CA MET A 46 14.33 4.32 -1.02
C MET A 46 13.86 5.13 0.19
N HIS A 47 14.48 6.28 0.47
CA HIS A 47 14.14 7.09 1.63
C HIS A 47 12.76 7.74 1.50
N VAL A 48 12.44 8.25 0.30
CA VAL A 48 11.13 8.83 0.00
C VAL A 48 10.07 7.74 0.09
N ALA A 49 10.28 6.59 -0.54
CA ALA A 49 9.35 5.46 -0.54
C ALA A 49 9.01 4.98 0.88
N ASN A 50 10.03 4.79 1.73
CA ASN A 50 9.81 4.35 3.11
C ASN A 50 9.04 5.39 3.94
N ALA A 51 9.40 6.67 3.82
CA ALA A 51 8.73 7.74 4.57
C ALA A 51 7.28 7.93 4.10
N SER A 52 7.06 7.99 2.78
CA SER A 52 5.73 8.16 2.21
C SER A 52 4.82 6.97 2.50
N LEU A 53 5.35 5.74 2.40
CA LEU A 53 4.57 4.53 2.70
C LEU A 53 4.12 4.52 4.16
N ALA A 54 5.03 4.79 5.10
CA ALA A 54 4.69 4.84 6.51
C ALA A 54 3.62 5.90 6.81
N LEU A 55 3.80 7.13 6.31
CA LEU A 55 2.84 8.23 6.52
C LEU A 55 1.47 7.91 5.90
N ASN A 56 1.44 7.44 4.66
CA ASN A 56 0.20 7.11 3.97
C ASN A 56 -0.55 5.99 4.69
N VAL A 57 0.13 4.91 5.08
CA VAL A 57 -0.51 3.79 5.81
C VAL A 57 -1.03 4.25 7.17
N MET A 58 -0.26 5.03 7.92
CA MET A 58 -0.72 5.56 9.22
C MET A 58 -1.95 6.47 9.06
N ASN A 59 -1.95 7.35 8.06
CA ASN A 59 -3.07 8.25 7.79
C ASN A 59 -4.32 7.47 7.35
N LEU A 60 -4.17 6.50 6.45
CA LEU A 60 -5.27 5.64 6.01
C LEU A 60 -5.88 4.84 7.17
N LEU A 61 -5.04 4.22 8.00
CA LEU A 61 -5.49 3.46 9.18
C LEU A 61 -6.09 4.36 10.27
N TRP A 62 -5.62 5.60 10.39
CA TRP A 62 -6.25 6.57 11.28
C TRP A 62 -7.62 7.00 10.75
N ALA A 63 -7.74 7.25 9.45
CA ALA A 63 -8.92 7.87 8.85
C ALA A 63 -10.06 6.88 8.56
N PHE A 64 -9.76 5.68 8.09
CA PHE A 64 -10.74 4.79 7.45
C PHE A 64 -10.78 3.37 8.04
N ASP A 65 -11.96 2.77 7.93
CA ASP A 65 -12.16 1.33 8.01
C ASP A 65 -12.26 0.74 6.61
N PHE A 66 -11.54 -0.37 6.42
CA PHE A 66 -11.47 -1.10 5.17
C PHE A 66 -12.14 -2.46 5.36
N SER A 67 -13.05 -2.82 4.47
CA SER A 67 -13.67 -4.15 4.45
C SER A 67 -13.82 -4.66 3.03
N ALA A 68 -13.83 -5.98 2.89
CA ALA A 68 -14.24 -6.58 1.63
C ALA A 68 -15.72 -6.26 1.35
N PRO A 69 -16.09 -6.00 0.09
CA PRO A 69 -17.49 -5.82 -0.27
C PRO A 69 -18.27 -7.11 0.01
N VAL A 70 -19.55 -6.98 0.33
CA VAL A 70 -20.43 -8.14 0.53
C VAL A 70 -21.03 -8.55 -0.80
N ASP A 71 -20.86 -9.81 -1.17
CA ASP A 71 -21.48 -10.38 -2.35
C ASP A 71 -23.01 -10.46 -2.16
N SER A 72 -23.75 -9.85 -3.09
CA SER A 72 -25.22 -9.73 -2.98
C SER A 72 -25.97 -11.06 -3.10
N THR A 73 -25.35 -12.08 -3.68
CA THR A 73 -25.96 -13.41 -3.91
C THR A 73 -25.71 -14.33 -2.72
N THR A 74 -24.50 -14.31 -2.17
CA THR A 74 -24.05 -15.24 -1.11
C THR A 74 -24.10 -14.62 0.29
N GLY A 75 -24.18 -13.29 0.40
CA GLY A 75 -24.14 -12.55 1.66
C GLY A 75 -22.79 -12.61 2.38
N LYS A 76 -21.73 -13.10 1.72
CA LYS A 76 -20.38 -13.24 2.29
C LYS A 76 -19.44 -12.15 1.77
N PRO A 77 -18.39 -11.79 2.53
CA PRO A 77 -17.36 -10.90 2.04
C PRO A 77 -16.66 -11.50 0.81
N SER A 78 -16.45 -10.70 -0.23
CA SER A 78 -15.68 -11.10 -1.41
C SER A 78 -14.23 -11.41 -1.02
N VAL A 79 -13.70 -12.51 -1.56
CA VAL A 79 -12.31 -12.88 -1.34
C VAL A 79 -11.44 -12.08 -2.32
N VAL A 80 -10.45 -11.35 -1.79
CA VAL A 80 -9.43 -10.70 -2.62
C VAL A 80 -8.31 -11.70 -2.87
N GLU A 81 -8.02 -11.97 -4.14
CA GLU A 81 -6.93 -12.86 -4.54
C GLU A 81 -5.57 -12.16 -4.36
N THR A 82 -4.88 -12.44 -3.25
CA THR A 82 -3.62 -11.76 -2.88
C THR A 82 -2.41 -12.09 -3.77
N PHE A 83 -2.55 -13.07 -4.67
CA PHE A 83 -1.50 -13.48 -5.61
C PHE A 83 -1.81 -13.15 -7.07
N LYS A 84 -2.90 -12.42 -7.32
CA LYS A 84 -3.33 -12.03 -8.67
C LYS A 84 -2.70 -10.69 -9.05
N TYR A 85 -1.60 -10.74 -9.78
CA TYR A 85 -0.85 -9.56 -10.22
C TYR A 85 -0.93 -9.39 -11.75
N GLN A 86 -0.86 -8.15 -12.20
CA GLN A 86 -0.65 -7.83 -13.60
C GLN A 86 0.78 -8.21 -14.00
N GLU A 87 0.94 -8.78 -15.20
CA GLU A 87 2.25 -9.03 -15.79
C GLU A 87 2.90 -7.72 -16.21
N GLY A 88 4.16 -7.50 -15.82
CA GLY A 88 4.87 -6.26 -16.15
C GLY A 88 6.19 -6.09 -15.40
N ILE A 89 6.79 -4.90 -15.53
CA ILE A 89 8.04 -4.53 -14.85
C ILE A 89 7.84 -4.41 -13.33
N PHE A 90 6.63 -4.06 -12.89
CA PHE A 90 6.28 -3.92 -11.48
C PHE A 90 5.19 -4.92 -11.11
N TYR A 91 5.25 -5.43 -9.88
CA TYR A 91 4.14 -6.18 -9.29
C TYR A 91 3.03 -5.21 -8.92
N GLN A 92 1.94 -5.25 -9.69
CA GLN A 92 0.74 -4.48 -9.41
C GLN A 92 -0.41 -5.47 -9.22
N PRO A 93 -1.17 -5.39 -8.10
CA PRO A 93 -2.34 -6.23 -7.95
C PRO A 93 -3.33 -5.92 -9.06
N MET A 94 -4.00 -6.94 -9.58
CA MET A 94 -5.13 -6.72 -10.48
C MET A 94 -6.22 -5.90 -9.77
N PRO A 95 -7.03 -5.10 -10.50
CA PRO A 95 -8.12 -4.34 -9.90
C PRO A 95 -9.00 -5.21 -9.00
N PHE A 96 -9.25 -4.73 -7.78
CA PHE A 96 -10.10 -5.39 -6.80
C PHE A 96 -11.01 -4.37 -6.11
N SER A 97 -12.13 -4.84 -5.60
CA SER A 97 -13.10 -3.99 -4.90
C SER A 97 -12.83 -3.99 -3.40
N CYS A 98 -12.95 -2.81 -2.79
CA CYS A 98 -12.87 -2.61 -1.35
C CYS A 98 -13.91 -1.59 -0.91
N THR A 99 -14.55 -1.82 0.22
CA THR A 99 -15.38 -0.83 0.89
C THR A 99 -14.50 -0.02 1.84
N ILE A 100 -14.59 1.31 1.75
CA ILE A 100 -13.80 2.25 2.55
C ILE A 100 -14.77 3.22 3.21
N HIS A 101 -14.72 3.30 4.53
CA HIS A 101 -15.59 4.18 5.31
C HIS A 101 -14.78 5.05 6.28
N PRO A 102 -15.04 6.36 6.38
CA PRO A 102 -14.44 7.17 7.43
C PRO A 102 -14.80 6.62 8.80
N ARG A 103 -13.82 6.51 9.70
CA ARG A 103 -14.03 6.00 11.07
C ARG A 103 -14.95 6.87 11.92
N SER A 104 -15.08 8.15 11.57
CA SER A 104 -16.00 9.08 12.22
C SER A 104 -16.22 10.33 11.37
N ALA A 105 -17.36 11.00 11.58
CA ALA A 105 -17.65 12.28 10.95
C ALA A 105 -16.60 13.36 11.29
N ALA A 106 -16.07 13.37 12.52
CA ALA A 106 -15.03 14.33 12.92
C ALA A 106 -13.74 14.16 12.12
N LYS A 107 -13.32 12.91 11.84
CA LYS A 107 -12.15 12.65 11.00
C LYS A 107 -12.40 13.00 9.53
N ALA A 108 -13.61 12.73 9.03
CA ALA A 108 -13.99 13.12 7.68
C ALA A 108 -13.89 14.64 7.50
N ALA A 109 -14.44 15.41 8.46
CA ALA A 109 -14.35 16.87 8.44
C ALA A 109 -12.90 17.38 8.41
N ILE A 110 -12.01 16.83 9.25
CA ILE A 110 -10.58 17.19 9.22
C ILE A 110 -9.97 16.94 7.83
N ILE A 111 -10.29 15.80 7.20
CA ILE A 111 -9.74 15.46 5.89
C ILE A 111 -10.26 16.41 4.81
N GLU A 112 -11.54 16.75 4.87
CA GLU A 112 -12.18 17.69 3.93
C GLU A 112 -11.60 19.11 4.10
N ASP A 113 -11.48 19.60 5.33
CA ASP A 113 -10.89 20.91 5.65
C ASP A 113 -9.44 21.00 5.16
N GLU A 114 -8.61 20.01 5.50
CA GLU A 114 -7.19 19.96 5.07
C GLU A 114 -7.04 19.82 3.55
N PHE A 115 -7.98 19.14 2.88
CA PHE A 115 -7.99 19.05 1.42
C PHE A 115 -8.30 20.40 0.78
N GLU A 116 -9.29 21.14 1.29
CA GLU A 116 -9.61 22.49 0.82
C GLU A 116 -8.43 23.45 0.98
N ASP A 117 -7.77 23.42 2.14
CA ASP A 117 -6.56 24.22 2.40
C ASP A 117 -5.39 23.84 1.48
N ALA A 118 -5.18 22.54 1.26
CA ALA A 118 -4.16 22.03 0.36
C ALA A 118 -4.41 22.47 -1.09
N CYS A 119 -5.65 22.45 -1.56
CA CYS A 119 -6.02 22.91 -2.91
C CYS A 119 -5.54 24.34 -3.18
N ILE A 120 -5.64 25.25 -2.21
CA ILE A 120 -5.15 26.63 -2.36
C ILE A 120 -3.65 26.65 -2.67
N THR A 121 -2.88 25.84 -1.93
CA THR A 121 -1.42 25.74 -2.08
C THR A 121 -1.02 25.10 -3.40
N PHE A 122 -1.72 24.02 -3.79
CA PHE A 122 -1.37 23.21 -4.95
C PHE A 122 -1.94 23.71 -6.27
N LYS A 123 -2.90 24.65 -6.25
CA LYS A 123 -3.50 25.25 -7.45
C LYS A 123 -2.51 25.76 -8.48
N LYS A 124 -1.34 26.25 -8.06
CA LYS A 124 -0.28 26.73 -8.97
C LYS A 124 0.45 25.62 -9.73
N PHE A 125 0.27 24.37 -9.31
CA PHE A 125 0.83 23.16 -9.91
C PHE A 125 -0.22 22.34 -10.67
N ASP A 126 -1.50 22.66 -10.52
CA ASP A 126 -2.53 22.15 -11.41
C ASP A 126 -2.18 22.67 -12.82
N GLY A 127 -1.65 21.76 -13.65
CA GLY A 127 -1.33 22.07 -15.04
C GLY A 127 -2.59 22.46 -15.84
N VAL A 128 -2.43 22.73 -17.13
CA VAL A 128 -3.59 22.76 -18.03
C VAL A 128 -4.27 21.39 -17.95
N PRO A 129 -5.61 21.31 -17.80
CA PRO A 129 -6.33 20.04 -17.81
C PRO A 129 -5.90 19.24 -19.04
N VAL A 130 -5.26 18.09 -18.81
CA VAL A 130 -4.97 17.15 -19.88
C VAL A 130 -6.27 16.38 -20.07
N GLU A 131 -6.95 16.60 -21.20
CA GLU A 131 -8.04 15.70 -21.60
C GLU A 131 -7.45 14.30 -21.77
N PHE A 132 -7.73 13.42 -20.83
CA PHE A 132 -7.49 11.99 -21.01
C PHE A 132 -8.50 11.52 -22.05
N SER A 133 -8.03 11.26 -23.28
CA SER A 133 -8.81 10.49 -24.25
C SER A 133 -9.21 9.17 -23.61
N SER A 134 -10.48 8.79 -23.73
CA SER A 134 -11.03 7.53 -23.23
C SER A 134 -10.05 6.38 -23.49
N VAL A 135 -9.65 5.69 -22.43
CA VAL A 135 -8.90 4.44 -22.55
C VAL A 135 -9.80 3.47 -23.32
N ASP A 136 -9.27 2.87 -24.37
CA ASP A 136 -9.95 1.84 -25.15
C ASP A 136 -10.34 0.69 -24.21
N GLU A 137 -11.65 0.50 -24.00
CA GLU A 137 -12.21 -0.52 -23.10
C GLU A 137 -12.18 -1.93 -23.71
N THR A 138 -11.40 -2.16 -24.77
CA THR A 138 -11.21 -3.49 -25.37
C THR A 138 -10.04 -4.26 -24.76
N PHE A 139 -10.14 -4.59 -23.46
CA PHE A 139 -9.37 -5.68 -22.84
C PHE A 139 -10.24 -6.48 -21.87
#